data_AF-A0AA88VAI8-F1
#
_entry.id   AF-A0AA88VAI8-F1
#
_cell.length_a   1.000
_cell.length_b   1.000
_cell.length_c   1.000
_cell.angle_alpha   90.00
_cell.angle_beta   90.00
_cell.angle_gamma   90.00
#
_symmetry.space_group_name_H-M   'P 1'
#
loop_
_entity.id
_entity.type
_entity.pdbx_description
1 polymer ?
#
loop_
_entity_poly.entity_id
_entity_poly.type
_entity_poly.pdbx_seq_one_letter_code
_entity_poly.pdbx_strand_id
1 'polypeptide(L)'
;MASSALSRIANLQRHINPADRKAIHYFYRIIFANRTNSSAKTPGIKGGNGGEGVGLVKISPVVSEALSCGKAVVALESTIISHGMPYPKNLETAKEVEAIVRENGAVPATIAILDGVPCVGLSMEELERLAIMGMKAQKTARRDIAHVVATRGNGATTVSATMIFASMVGIPVFVTGGIGGVHRHGESSKLFSTDIGIFVLAMAGASPAMDVSSDLTELGRTPVAVISAGVKSILDIPRTLEYLETQGVCVAAYATNEFPAFFTDKSGCKVLMWTLSHLVNYWIIRAYFS
;
A
#
# COMPACT_ATOMS: atom_id res chain seq x y z
N MET A 1 27.26 0.71 7.71
CA MET A 1 27.39 0.97 6.26
C MET A 1 26.08 1.54 5.68
N ALA A 2 25.67 2.75 6.08
CA ALA A 2 24.40 3.35 5.63
C ALA A 2 24.56 4.62 4.76
N SER A 3 25.80 5.04 4.51
CA SER A 3 26.14 6.30 3.83
C SER A 3 25.94 6.26 2.30
N SER A 4 26.17 5.10 1.67
CA SER A 4 26.13 4.95 0.21
C SER A 4 24.73 4.95 -0.42
N ALA A 5 23.68 4.67 0.36
CA ALA A 5 22.30 4.86 -0.07
C ALA A 5 21.88 6.34 0.03
N LEU A 6 22.20 6.98 1.16
CA LEU A 6 21.90 8.38 1.41
C LEU A 6 22.66 9.33 0.48
N SER A 7 23.89 9.01 0.06
CA SER A 7 24.62 9.83 -0.94
C SER A 7 23.97 9.81 -2.33
N ARG A 8 23.11 8.84 -2.64
CA ARG A 8 22.26 8.86 -3.84
C ARG A 8 20.93 9.56 -3.60
N ILE A 9 20.27 9.32 -2.47
CA ILE A 9 18.99 9.97 -2.11
C ILE A 9 19.14 11.49 -1.89
N ALA A 10 20.30 11.96 -1.41
CA ALA A 10 20.59 13.39 -1.28
C ALA A 10 21.04 14.05 -2.61
N ASN A 11 21.70 13.32 -3.52
CA ASN A 11 22.01 13.83 -4.85
C ASN A 11 20.81 13.80 -5.82
N LEU A 12 19.75 13.05 -5.48
CA LEU A 12 18.47 13.04 -6.19
C LEU A 12 17.80 14.43 -6.25
N GLN A 13 18.14 15.36 -5.36
CA GLN A 13 17.71 16.78 -5.46
C GLN A 13 18.53 17.63 -6.45
N ARG A 14 19.67 17.16 -6.97
CA ARG A 14 20.42 17.84 -8.05
C ARG A 14 20.31 17.16 -9.41
N HIS A 15 20.08 15.84 -9.44
CA HIS A 15 19.66 15.14 -10.66
C HIS A 15 18.47 14.21 -10.35
N ILE A 16 17.25 14.74 -10.49
CA ILE A 16 16.01 13.95 -10.52
C ILE A 16 16.05 13.06 -11.76
N ASN A 17 16.12 11.75 -11.57
CA ASN A 17 16.11 10.79 -12.68
C ASN A 17 14.71 10.81 -13.35
N PRO A 18 14.62 10.91 -14.70
CA PRO A 18 13.35 10.81 -15.42
C PRO A 18 12.53 9.53 -15.13
N ALA A 19 13.12 8.47 -14.57
CA ALA A 19 12.41 7.26 -14.17
C ALA A 19 11.38 7.49 -13.04
N ASP A 20 11.76 8.19 -11.97
CA ASP A 20 10.90 8.36 -10.79
C ASP A 20 9.75 9.34 -11.08
N ARG A 21 10.06 10.42 -11.84
CA ARG A 21 9.03 11.30 -12.43
C ARG A 21 8.10 10.54 -13.37
N LYS A 22 8.57 9.52 -14.09
CA LYS A 22 7.72 8.72 -14.99
C LYS A 22 6.70 7.88 -14.24
N ALA A 23 7.06 7.16 -13.17
CA ALA A 23 6.11 6.32 -12.43
C ALA A 23 4.85 7.11 -12.02
N ILE A 24 5.08 8.32 -11.51
CA ILE A 24 4.04 9.28 -11.11
C ILE A 24 3.31 9.89 -12.31
N HIS A 25 4.00 10.45 -13.30
CA HIS A 25 3.37 11.07 -14.48
C HIS A 25 2.57 10.05 -15.32
N TYR A 26 2.96 8.78 -15.28
CA TYR A 26 2.34 7.70 -16.04
C TYR A 26 1.04 7.18 -15.41
N PHE A 27 0.94 7.16 -14.07
CA PHE A 27 -0.29 6.83 -13.33
C PHE A 27 -1.50 7.62 -13.86
N TYR A 28 -1.28 8.89 -14.25
CA TYR A 28 -2.33 9.74 -14.82
C TYR A 28 -2.76 9.39 -16.24
N ARG A 29 -1.92 8.76 -17.06
CA ARG A 29 -2.37 8.26 -18.38
C ARG A 29 -3.35 7.08 -18.25
N ILE A 30 -3.31 6.33 -17.14
CA ILE A 30 -4.30 5.28 -16.85
C ILE A 30 -5.63 5.90 -16.42
N ILE A 31 -5.60 6.88 -15.52
CA ILE A 31 -6.82 7.48 -14.93
C ILE A 31 -7.54 8.43 -15.91
N PHE A 32 -6.80 9.24 -16.68
CA PHE A 32 -7.39 10.32 -17.49
C PHE A 32 -7.85 9.91 -18.89
N ALA A 33 -7.55 8.69 -19.34
CA ALA A 33 -8.04 8.18 -20.62
C ALA A 33 -9.58 8.01 -20.68
N ASN A 34 -10.24 7.86 -19.52
CA ASN A 34 -11.65 7.43 -19.41
C ASN A 34 -12.57 8.46 -18.71
N ARG A 35 -12.41 9.76 -18.95
CA ARG A 35 -13.35 10.80 -18.48
C ARG A 35 -14.01 11.62 -19.60
N THR A 36 -14.43 10.94 -20.65
CA THR A 36 -15.65 11.33 -21.39
C THR A 36 -16.70 10.22 -21.23
N ASN A 37 -17.93 10.59 -20.89
CA ASN A 37 -19.11 9.72 -20.78
C ASN A 37 -19.00 8.44 -19.92
N SER A 38 -19.31 8.56 -18.61
CA SER A 38 -20.38 7.74 -18.02
C SER A 38 -20.90 8.35 -16.72
N SER A 39 -22.21 8.23 -16.47
CA SER A 39 -22.84 8.60 -15.20
C SER A 39 -23.28 7.33 -14.46
N ALA A 40 -22.52 6.94 -13.44
CA ALA A 40 -22.86 5.84 -12.54
C ALA A 40 -23.21 6.41 -11.17
N LYS A 41 -24.38 6.04 -10.63
CA LYS A 41 -24.84 6.51 -9.31
C LYS A 41 -24.22 5.68 -8.19
N THR A 42 -23.36 6.29 -7.40
CA THR A 42 -22.90 5.73 -6.11
C THR A 42 -24.11 5.53 -5.17
N PRO A 43 -24.22 4.41 -4.42
CA PRO A 43 -25.21 4.27 -3.37
C PRO A 43 -25.02 5.37 -2.31
N GLY A 44 -26.07 6.14 -2.04
CA GLY A 44 -25.97 7.34 -1.21
C GLY A 44 -25.78 7.03 0.27
N ILE A 45 -24.58 7.31 0.80
CA ILE A 45 -24.37 7.44 2.25
C ILE A 45 -25.17 8.65 2.72
N LYS A 46 -26.30 8.41 3.41
CA LYS A 46 -27.12 9.48 3.97
C LYS A 46 -26.38 10.14 5.13
N GLY A 47 -26.03 11.42 4.97
CA GLY A 47 -25.58 12.26 6.08
C GLY A 47 -26.71 12.45 7.09
N GLY A 48 -26.67 11.72 8.20
CA GLY A 48 -27.58 11.89 9.33
C GLY A 48 -27.11 13.03 10.24
N ASN A 49 -27.97 14.04 10.45
CA ASN A 49 -27.68 15.16 11.33
C ASN A 49 -28.26 14.89 12.73
N GLY A 50 -27.43 14.90 13.77
CA GLY A 50 -27.84 14.76 15.18
C GLY A 50 -28.15 13.33 15.63
N GLY A 51 -27.16 12.66 16.24
CA GLY A 51 -27.33 11.37 16.92
C GLY A 51 -26.02 10.60 17.03
N GLU A 52 -25.81 9.85 18.12
CA GLU A 52 -24.59 9.07 18.36
C GLU A 52 -24.54 7.76 17.54
N GLY A 53 -24.56 7.90 16.21
CA GLY A 53 -24.15 6.81 15.33
C GLY A 53 -22.64 6.63 15.41
N VAL A 54 -22.17 5.43 15.73
CA VAL A 54 -20.73 5.10 15.68
C VAL A 54 -20.28 5.10 14.22
N GLY A 55 -19.79 6.25 13.76
CA GLY A 55 -19.12 6.37 12.46
C GLY A 55 -17.82 5.58 12.50
N LEU A 56 -17.84 4.33 12.04
CA LEU A 56 -16.71 3.39 12.08
C LEU A 56 -15.42 3.94 11.43
N VAL A 57 -15.54 4.93 10.54
CA VAL A 57 -14.44 5.61 9.86
C VAL A 57 -14.75 7.10 9.76
N LYS A 58 -13.83 7.96 10.22
CA LYS A 58 -13.81 9.40 9.95
C LYS A 58 -13.31 9.63 8.53
N ILE A 59 -14.11 10.28 7.69
CA ILE A 59 -13.73 10.69 6.33
C ILE A 59 -13.47 12.20 6.32
N SER A 60 -12.39 12.65 5.69
CA SER A 60 -12.12 14.08 5.52
C SER A 60 -13.19 14.76 4.66
N PRO A 61 -13.54 16.04 4.89
CA PRO A 61 -14.50 16.76 4.06
C PRO A 61 -14.13 16.77 2.57
N VAL A 62 -12.83 16.92 2.26
CA VAL A 62 -12.31 16.94 0.88
C VAL A 62 -12.44 15.57 0.21
N VAL A 63 -12.21 14.49 0.95
CA VAL A 63 -12.39 13.12 0.44
C VAL A 63 -13.88 12.79 0.27
N SER A 64 -14.74 13.21 1.22
CA SER A 64 -16.19 13.01 1.15
C SER A 64 -16.83 13.77 -0.02
N GLU A 65 -16.43 15.03 -0.23
CA GLU A 65 -16.82 15.80 -1.41
C GLU A 65 -16.32 15.14 -2.71
N ALA A 66 -15.07 14.68 -2.73
CA ALA A 66 -14.52 14.01 -3.91
C ALA A 66 -15.28 12.72 -4.27
N LEU A 67 -15.61 11.87 -3.29
CA LEU A 67 -16.38 10.65 -3.48
C LEU A 67 -17.81 10.95 -3.95
N SER A 68 -18.50 11.92 -3.32
CA SER A 68 -19.88 12.29 -3.68
C SER A 68 -20.00 12.98 -5.04
N CYS A 69 -19.00 13.76 -5.46
CA CYS A 69 -18.89 14.31 -6.81
C CYS A 69 -18.29 13.34 -7.84
N GLY A 70 -17.94 12.10 -7.47
CA GLY A 70 -17.29 11.14 -8.36
C GLY A 70 -15.93 11.60 -8.92
N LYS A 71 -15.21 12.46 -8.20
CA LYS A 71 -13.82 12.85 -8.50
C LYS A 71 -12.88 11.66 -8.22
N ALA A 72 -11.67 11.68 -8.77
CA ALA A 72 -10.69 10.63 -8.50
C ALA A 72 -10.13 10.77 -7.08
N VAL A 73 -10.09 9.67 -6.32
CA VAL A 73 -9.52 9.59 -4.97
C VAL A 73 -8.49 8.48 -4.92
N VAL A 74 -7.38 8.70 -4.21
CA VAL A 74 -6.23 7.79 -4.12
C VAL A 74 -5.88 7.58 -2.65
N ALA A 75 -6.07 6.35 -2.15
CA ALA A 75 -5.63 6.01 -0.80
C ALA A 75 -4.10 5.96 -0.70
N LEU A 76 -3.55 6.28 0.47
CA LEU A 76 -2.13 6.22 0.80
C LEU A 76 -1.96 5.61 2.21
N GLU A 77 -0.94 4.75 2.41
CA GLU A 77 -0.68 4.11 3.72
C GLU A 77 0.14 5.00 4.65
N SER A 78 -0.01 4.85 5.97
CA SER A 78 0.78 5.57 6.97
C SER A 78 1.99 4.80 7.51
N THR A 79 2.12 3.48 7.28
CA THR A 79 3.30 2.70 7.73
C THR A 79 4.61 3.26 7.19
N ILE A 80 4.64 3.77 5.96
CA ILE A 80 5.84 4.40 5.39
C ILE A 80 6.25 5.67 6.16
N ILE A 81 5.28 6.40 6.72
CA ILE A 81 5.48 7.64 7.48
C ILE A 81 6.01 7.32 8.88
N SER A 82 5.38 6.39 9.61
CA SER A 82 5.73 6.11 11.01
C SER A 82 6.89 5.12 11.18
N HIS A 83 7.11 4.21 10.22
CA HIS A 83 8.09 3.12 10.32
C HIS A 83 9.04 3.00 9.12
N GLY A 84 8.76 3.68 8.00
CA GLY A 84 9.58 3.61 6.78
C GLY A 84 10.70 4.65 6.71
N MET A 85 10.53 5.81 7.35
CA MET A 85 11.46 6.95 7.26
C MET A 85 11.57 7.70 8.60
N PRO A 86 12.71 8.35 8.90
CA PRO A 86 12.84 9.20 10.08
C PRO A 86 12.19 10.58 9.88
N TYR A 87 11.84 11.23 10.99
CA TYR A 87 11.44 12.64 11.00
C TYR A 87 12.65 13.56 10.74
N PRO A 88 12.54 14.66 9.97
CA PRO A 88 11.34 15.17 9.29
C PRO A 88 11.08 14.59 7.89
N LYS A 89 12.00 13.80 7.32
CA LYS A 89 11.91 13.30 5.93
C LYS A 89 10.64 12.48 5.67
N ASN A 90 10.12 11.77 6.67
CA ASN A 90 8.83 11.09 6.59
C ASN A 90 7.65 12.03 6.26
N LEU A 91 7.59 13.20 6.91
CA LEU A 91 6.56 14.21 6.71
C LEU A 91 6.77 14.94 5.38
N GLU A 92 8.02 15.25 5.02
CA GLU A 92 8.36 15.82 3.72
C GLU A 92 7.89 14.89 2.59
N THR A 93 8.24 13.60 2.64
CA THR A 93 7.85 12.65 1.59
C THR A 93 6.35 12.37 1.57
N ALA A 94 5.65 12.40 2.72
CA ALA A 94 4.19 12.36 2.74
C ALA A 94 3.58 13.58 2.02
N LYS A 95 4.07 14.80 2.31
CA LYS A 95 3.65 16.04 1.65
C LYS A 95 3.95 16.01 0.14
N GLU A 96 5.14 15.57 -0.25
CA GLU A 96 5.56 15.39 -1.65
C GLU A 96 4.59 14.46 -2.39
N VAL A 97 4.32 13.26 -1.85
CA VAL A 97 3.41 12.27 -2.46
C VAL A 97 1.97 12.79 -2.55
N GLU A 98 1.45 13.45 -1.52
CA GLU A 98 0.11 14.03 -1.61
C GLU A 98 0.03 15.21 -2.61
N ALA A 99 1.06 16.05 -2.71
CA ALA A 99 1.13 17.11 -3.71
C ALA A 99 1.11 16.52 -5.13
N ILE A 100 1.91 15.48 -5.37
CA ILE A 100 1.93 14.67 -6.59
C ILE A 100 0.55 14.10 -6.96
N VAL A 101 -0.28 13.72 -5.98
CA VAL A 101 -1.66 13.27 -6.20
C VAL A 101 -2.55 14.44 -6.66
N ARG A 102 -2.40 15.61 -6.04
CA ARG A 102 -3.18 16.83 -6.34
C ARG A 102 -2.81 17.48 -7.68
N GLU A 103 -1.51 17.58 -7.99
CA GLU A 103 -0.94 18.25 -9.18
C GLU A 103 -1.54 17.76 -10.51
N ASN A 104 -2.03 16.53 -10.54
CA ASN A 104 -2.56 15.86 -11.72
C ASN A 104 -4.04 15.49 -11.56
N GLY A 105 -4.77 16.16 -10.66
CA GLY A 105 -6.24 16.15 -10.63
C GLY A 105 -6.91 14.99 -9.86
N ALA A 106 -6.21 14.35 -8.91
CA ALA A 106 -6.82 13.42 -7.97
C ALA A 106 -6.74 13.93 -6.52
N VAL A 107 -7.56 13.38 -5.62
CA VAL A 107 -7.57 13.74 -4.20
C VAL A 107 -6.84 12.66 -3.39
N PRO A 108 -5.76 13.00 -2.67
CA PRO A 108 -5.09 12.05 -1.78
C PRO A 108 -5.93 11.80 -0.53
N ALA A 109 -5.93 10.55 -0.09
CA ALA A 109 -6.58 10.07 1.12
C ALA A 109 -5.58 9.26 1.95
N THR A 110 -4.66 9.93 2.65
CA THR A 110 -3.77 9.27 3.61
C THR A 110 -4.60 8.66 4.75
N ILE A 111 -4.37 7.38 5.04
CA ILE A 111 -5.16 6.59 6.00
C ILE A 111 -4.32 6.26 7.24
N ALA A 112 -4.91 6.43 8.43
CA ALA A 112 -4.34 5.99 9.71
C ALA A 112 -5.46 5.66 10.71
N ILE A 113 -5.11 5.22 11.92
CA ILE A 113 -6.01 5.22 13.09
C ILE A 113 -5.46 6.23 14.09
N LEU A 114 -6.26 7.20 14.52
CA LEU A 114 -5.87 8.23 15.49
C LEU A 114 -6.81 8.19 16.70
N ASP A 115 -6.25 8.02 17.88
CA ASP A 115 -6.97 7.89 19.17
C ASP A 115 -8.15 6.89 19.14
N GLY A 116 -7.98 5.78 18.43
CA GLY A 116 -8.97 4.73 18.20
C GLY A 116 -9.89 4.93 16.99
N VAL A 117 -9.87 6.10 16.34
CA VAL A 117 -10.74 6.42 15.19
C VAL A 117 -9.97 6.16 13.88
N PRO A 118 -10.44 5.27 12.99
CA PRO A 118 -9.91 5.17 11.64
C PRO A 118 -10.19 6.45 10.85
N CYS A 119 -9.16 7.07 10.30
CA CYS A 119 -9.21 8.34 9.58
C CYS A 119 -8.81 8.13 8.11
N VAL A 120 -9.63 8.59 7.17
CA VAL A 120 -9.37 8.54 5.73
C VAL A 120 -9.28 9.96 5.17
N GLY A 121 -8.06 10.35 4.77
CA GLY A 121 -7.69 11.72 4.46
C GLY A 121 -7.36 12.49 5.73
N LEU A 122 -6.14 12.33 6.24
CA LEU A 122 -5.63 13.11 7.37
C LEU A 122 -5.59 14.61 7.04
N SER A 123 -5.80 15.45 8.05
CA SER A 123 -5.41 16.86 7.98
C SER A 123 -3.88 17.01 7.99
N MET A 124 -3.39 18.20 7.69
CA MET A 124 -1.95 18.52 7.74
C MET A 124 -1.39 18.31 9.15
N GLU A 125 -2.15 18.72 10.17
CA GLU A 125 -1.82 18.60 11.59
C GLU A 125 -1.86 17.14 12.06
N GLU A 126 -2.81 16.35 11.57
CA GLU A 126 -2.90 14.90 11.82
C GLU A 126 -1.73 14.14 11.19
N LEU A 127 -1.33 14.52 9.96
CA LEU A 127 -0.19 13.96 9.24
C LEU A 127 1.14 14.27 9.96
N GLU A 128 1.31 15.51 10.42
CA GLU A 128 2.49 15.95 11.18
C GLU A 128 2.55 15.29 12.57
N ARG A 129 1.42 15.20 13.29
CA ARG A 129 1.30 14.44 14.54
C ARG A 129 1.75 12.99 14.37
N LEU A 130 1.31 12.32 13.30
CA LEU A 130 1.66 10.92 13.02
C LEU A 130 3.13 10.74 12.63
N ALA A 131 3.70 11.70 11.89
CA ALA A 131 5.11 11.71 11.50
C ALA A 131 6.05 11.98 12.69
N ILE A 132 5.67 12.87 13.62
CA ILE A 132 6.39 13.13 14.88
C ILE A 132 6.25 11.94 15.85
N MET A 133 5.09 11.28 15.87
CA MET A 133 4.84 10.10 16.69
C MET A 133 5.73 8.91 16.28
N GLY A 134 5.96 8.72 14.98
CA GLY A 134 6.88 7.72 14.44
C GLY A 134 6.61 6.32 14.99
N MET A 135 7.66 5.65 15.48
CA MET A 135 7.60 4.30 16.07
C MET A 135 6.67 4.15 17.29
N LYS A 136 6.12 5.24 17.86
CA LYS A 136 5.09 5.17 18.93
C LYS A 136 3.69 4.90 18.39
N ALA A 137 3.44 5.13 17.10
CA ALA A 137 2.23 4.63 16.45
C ALA A 137 2.38 3.12 16.25
N GLN A 138 1.31 2.34 16.50
CA GLN A 138 1.36 0.90 16.28
C GLN A 138 1.32 0.60 14.78
N LYS A 139 2.28 -0.19 14.28
CA LYS A 139 2.20 -0.76 12.93
C LYS A 139 0.97 -1.67 12.86
N THR A 140 -0.02 -1.29 12.06
CA THR A 140 -1.37 -1.86 12.10
C THR A 140 -1.70 -2.55 10.79
N ALA A 141 -1.70 -3.88 10.77
CA ALA A 141 -2.27 -4.69 9.71
C ALA A 141 -3.71 -5.13 10.07
N ARG A 142 -4.39 -5.87 9.18
CA ARG A 142 -5.81 -6.29 9.35
C ARG A 142 -6.14 -6.78 10.76
N ARG A 143 -5.33 -7.68 11.31
CA ARG A 143 -5.56 -8.32 12.61
C ARG A 143 -5.47 -7.34 13.79
N ASP A 144 -4.67 -6.28 13.63
CA ASP A 144 -4.30 -5.37 14.72
C ASP A 144 -5.33 -4.23 14.86
N ILE A 145 -6.12 -3.95 13.81
CA ILE A 145 -7.16 -2.91 13.76
C ILE A 145 -8.06 -2.95 15.00
N ALA A 146 -8.64 -4.11 15.31
CA ALA A 146 -9.59 -4.25 16.42
C ALA A 146 -8.97 -3.89 17.78
N HIS A 147 -7.67 -4.21 17.98
CA HIS A 147 -6.95 -3.86 19.20
C HIS A 147 -6.69 -2.36 19.28
N VAL A 148 -6.19 -1.73 18.21
CA VAL A 148 -5.88 -0.29 18.18
C VAL A 148 -7.15 0.56 18.35
N VAL A 149 -8.26 0.17 17.71
CA VAL A 149 -9.57 0.82 17.88
C VAL A 149 -10.07 0.68 19.33
N ALA A 150 -10.12 -0.55 19.86
CA ALA A 150 -10.66 -0.80 21.21
C ALA A 150 -9.84 -0.16 22.34
N THR A 151 -8.52 -0.06 22.18
CA THR A 151 -7.61 0.57 23.17
C THR A 151 -7.54 2.09 23.04
N ARG A 152 -8.21 2.70 22.05
CA ARG A 152 -8.04 4.12 21.66
C ARG A 152 -6.59 4.47 21.31
N GLY A 153 -5.87 3.51 20.74
CA GLY A 153 -4.49 3.66 20.30
C GLY A 153 -4.35 4.47 19.01
N ASN A 154 -3.11 4.83 18.69
CA ASN A 154 -2.75 5.45 17.42
C ASN A 154 -2.02 4.41 16.56
N GLY A 155 -2.46 4.22 15.32
CA GLY A 155 -2.02 3.14 14.44
C GLY A 155 -1.65 3.62 13.04
N ALA A 156 -0.42 3.33 12.63
CA ALA A 156 0.03 3.51 11.26
C ALA A 156 -0.40 2.28 10.43
N THR A 157 -1.32 2.45 9.47
CA THR A 157 -1.86 1.35 8.68
C THR A 157 -0.82 0.82 7.71
N THR A 158 -0.72 -0.51 7.59
CA THR A 158 -0.02 -1.17 6.48
C THR A 158 -0.94 -1.25 5.27
N VAL A 159 -0.40 -1.65 4.11
CA VAL A 159 -1.13 -2.10 2.91
C VAL A 159 -2.46 -2.81 3.25
N SER A 160 -2.43 -3.91 4.00
CA SER A 160 -3.66 -4.67 4.34
C SER A 160 -4.70 -3.89 5.15
N ALA A 161 -4.31 -3.01 6.09
CA ALA A 161 -5.27 -2.19 6.81
C ALA A 161 -5.76 -0.98 5.98
N THR A 162 -4.89 -0.41 5.15
CA THR A 162 -5.20 0.70 4.23
C THR A 162 -6.24 0.27 3.20
N MET A 163 -6.09 -0.95 2.63
CA MET A 163 -7.06 -1.53 1.69
C MET A 163 -8.46 -1.67 2.31
N ILE A 164 -8.56 -2.16 3.56
CA ILE A 164 -9.84 -2.32 4.26
C ILE A 164 -10.55 -0.98 4.38
N PHE A 165 -9.90 0.04 4.94
CA PHE A 165 -10.52 1.35 5.13
C PHE A 165 -10.83 2.07 3.81
N ALA A 166 -9.97 1.93 2.80
CA ALA A 166 -10.23 2.45 1.45
C ALA A 166 -11.49 1.81 0.83
N SER A 167 -11.62 0.48 0.92
CA SER A 167 -12.79 -0.25 0.42
C SER A 167 -14.06 0.08 1.19
N MET A 168 -13.98 0.26 2.51
CA MET A 168 -15.13 0.62 3.36
C MET A 168 -15.74 1.99 3.00
N VAL A 169 -14.96 2.88 2.38
CA VAL A 169 -15.43 4.22 1.92
C VAL A 169 -15.56 4.32 0.40
N GLY A 170 -15.35 3.22 -0.34
CA GLY A 170 -15.49 3.20 -1.80
C GLY A 170 -14.35 3.84 -2.60
N ILE A 171 -13.12 3.87 -2.06
CA ILE A 171 -11.90 4.26 -2.80
C ILE A 171 -11.31 3.01 -3.49
N PRO A 172 -11.34 2.90 -4.84
CA PRO A 172 -10.91 1.69 -5.54
C PRO A 172 -9.41 1.64 -5.88
N VAL A 173 -8.64 2.68 -5.54
CA VAL A 173 -7.22 2.84 -5.92
C VAL A 173 -6.36 3.22 -4.72
N PHE A 174 -5.27 2.50 -4.51
CA PHE A 174 -4.30 2.70 -3.43
C PHE A 174 -2.87 2.67 -3.99
N VAL A 175 -2.02 3.60 -3.55
CA VAL A 175 -0.59 3.66 -3.92
C VAL A 175 0.30 3.44 -2.69
N THR A 176 1.28 2.55 -2.82
CA THR A 176 2.40 2.35 -1.88
C THR A 176 3.72 2.27 -2.65
N GLY A 177 4.85 2.46 -1.99
CA GLY A 177 6.15 2.16 -2.59
C GLY A 177 6.31 0.66 -2.94
N GLY A 178 5.83 -0.24 -2.08
CA GLY A 178 6.07 -1.68 -2.23
C GLY A 178 5.24 -2.52 -1.27
N ILE A 179 4.58 -3.57 -1.75
CA ILE A 179 3.74 -4.45 -0.90
C ILE A 179 4.60 -5.37 -0.01
N GLY A 180 3.99 -5.96 1.03
CA GLY A 180 4.55 -7.14 1.68
C GLY A 180 4.49 -8.37 0.78
N GLY A 181 5.02 -9.50 1.25
CA GLY A 181 5.10 -10.74 0.47
C GLY A 181 5.56 -11.93 1.30
N VAL A 182 6.02 -12.98 0.62
CA VAL A 182 6.68 -14.13 1.26
C VAL A 182 8.12 -13.72 1.63
N HIS A 183 8.52 -13.97 2.88
CA HIS A 183 9.89 -13.72 3.31
C HIS A 183 10.83 -14.83 2.82
N ARG A 184 12.08 -14.45 2.49
CA ARG A 184 13.11 -15.42 2.08
C ARG A 184 13.40 -16.37 3.25
N HIS A 185 13.43 -17.68 2.96
CA HIS A 185 13.55 -18.76 3.95
C HIS A 185 12.28 -19.00 4.78
N GLY A 186 11.11 -18.44 4.42
CA GLY A 186 9.82 -18.76 5.08
C GLY A 186 9.39 -20.23 4.95
N GLU A 187 10.02 -20.97 4.03
CA GLU A 187 9.93 -22.43 3.88
C GLU A 187 10.90 -23.22 4.77
N SER A 188 11.86 -22.55 5.44
CA SER A 188 12.99 -23.21 6.09
C SER A 188 12.67 -23.79 7.45
N SER A 189 11.83 -24.83 7.46
CA SER A 189 11.98 -25.92 8.42
C SER A 189 13.38 -26.52 8.28
N LYS A 190 14.31 -26.09 9.13
CA LYS A 190 15.57 -26.79 9.39
C LYS A 190 15.29 -28.10 10.11
N LEU A 191 14.68 -29.03 9.39
CA LEU A 191 14.66 -30.44 9.73
C LEU A 191 16.08 -30.96 9.47
N PHE A 192 16.98 -30.73 10.42
CA PHE A 192 18.32 -31.34 10.38
C PHE A 192 18.14 -32.86 10.37
N SER A 193 18.66 -33.52 9.34
CA SER A 193 18.63 -35.00 9.24
C SER A 193 19.26 -35.58 10.50
N THR A 194 18.59 -36.57 11.10
CA THR A 194 19.03 -37.21 12.35
C THR A 194 20.10 -38.26 12.11
N ASP A 195 21.20 -37.84 11.48
CA ASP A 195 22.42 -38.63 11.26
C ASP A 195 23.62 -37.87 11.81
N ILE A 196 24.43 -38.53 12.65
CA ILE A 196 25.54 -37.98 13.44
C ILE A 196 25.06 -36.98 14.52
N GLY A 197 24.93 -37.47 15.75
CA GLY A 197 24.48 -36.68 16.89
C GLY A 197 25.55 -35.74 17.45
N ILE A 198 25.33 -34.43 17.31
CA ILE A 198 25.88 -33.39 18.19
C ILE A 198 24.72 -32.62 18.80
N PHE A 199 24.49 -32.82 20.11
CA PHE A 199 23.38 -32.24 20.86
C PHE A 199 23.90 -31.08 21.74
N VAL A 200 24.05 -29.88 21.17
CA VAL A 200 24.20 -28.61 21.91
C VAL A 200 24.04 -27.41 20.96
N LEU A 201 23.53 -26.28 21.49
CA LEU A 201 23.47 -24.94 20.87
C LEU A 201 22.54 -24.71 19.65
N ALA A 202 21.36 -25.32 19.63
CA ALA A 202 20.25 -24.91 18.74
C ALA A 202 19.24 -23.92 19.40
N MET A 203 19.53 -23.43 20.61
CA MET A 203 18.60 -22.64 21.43
C MET A 203 18.72 -21.12 21.24
N ALA A 204 18.37 -20.62 20.04
CA ALA A 204 18.36 -19.18 19.74
C ALA A 204 17.31 -18.75 18.70
N GLY A 205 16.03 -18.83 19.05
CA GLY A 205 14.96 -17.94 18.51
C GLY A 205 14.45 -18.14 17.08
N ALA A 206 15.14 -18.88 16.21
CA ALA A 206 14.70 -19.12 14.84
C ALA A 206 13.61 -20.20 14.75
N SER A 207 12.36 -19.83 15.02
CA SER A 207 11.20 -20.69 14.72
C SER A 207 11.06 -20.86 13.20
N PRO A 208 10.87 -22.08 12.67
CA PRO A 208 10.66 -22.33 11.24
C PRO A 208 9.22 -21.97 10.84
N ALA A 209 8.90 -20.68 10.88
CA ALA A 209 7.56 -20.16 10.66
C ALA A 209 7.36 -19.69 9.21
N MET A 210 6.18 -19.94 8.66
CA MET A 210 5.73 -19.39 7.38
C MET A 210 5.51 -17.87 7.48
N ASP A 211 6.58 -17.11 7.34
CA ASP A 211 6.57 -15.65 7.42
C ASP A 211 6.09 -15.06 6.07
N VAL A 212 4.77 -14.87 5.98
CA VAL A 212 4.05 -14.36 4.80
C VAL A 212 3.21 -13.16 5.21
N SER A 213 3.36 -12.03 4.51
CA SER A 213 2.59 -10.83 4.85
C SER A 213 1.09 -11.02 4.62
N SER A 214 0.28 -10.55 5.59
CA SER A 214 -1.18 -10.47 5.48
C SER A 214 -1.66 -9.61 4.30
N ASP A 215 -0.78 -8.79 3.74
CA ASP A 215 -1.03 -8.00 2.53
C ASP A 215 -1.43 -8.89 1.33
N LEU A 216 -0.84 -10.09 1.19
CA LEU A 216 -1.16 -11.00 0.07
C LEU A 216 -2.56 -11.60 0.20
N THR A 217 -2.96 -11.98 1.41
CA THR A 217 -4.31 -12.46 1.72
C THR A 217 -5.35 -11.35 1.59
N GLU A 218 -4.97 -10.09 1.80
CA GLU A 218 -5.86 -8.94 1.61
C GLU A 218 -6.09 -8.60 0.14
N LEU A 219 -5.05 -8.69 -0.68
CA LEU A 219 -5.11 -8.53 -2.14
C LEU A 219 -6.11 -9.50 -2.79
N GLY A 220 -6.25 -10.73 -2.26
CA GLY A 220 -7.25 -11.70 -2.72
C GLY A 220 -8.66 -11.53 -2.14
N ARG A 221 -8.91 -10.51 -1.30
CA ARG A 221 -10.18 -10.34 -0.56
C ARG A 221 -10.88 -9.01 -0.76
N THR A 222 -10.12 -7.94 -0.99
CA THR A 222 -10.63 -6.57 -0.90
C THR A 222 -10.46 -5.83 -2.24
N PRO A 223 -11.55 -5.32 -2.85
CA PRO A 223 -11.57 -4.84 -4.23
C PRO A 223 -10.95 -3.44 -4.40
N VAL A 224 -9.65 -3.33 -4.11
CA VAL A 224 -8.85 -2.11 -4.24
C VAL A 224 -7.61 -2.42 -5.06
N ALA A 225 -7.44 -1.73 -6.19
CA ALA A 225 -6.25 -1.84 -7.02
C ALA A 225 -5.05 -1.20 -6.30
N VAL A 226 -4.00 -1.99 -6.06
CA VAL A 226 -2.78 -1.54 -5.39
C VAL A 226 -1.67 -1.33 -6.40
N ILE A 227 -1.16 -0.10 -6.49
CA ILE A 227 -0.03 0.27 -7.34
C ILE A 227 1.23 0.34 -6.46
N SER A 228 2.30 -0.34 -6.88
CA SER A 228 3.60 -0.33 -6.20
C SER A 228 4.76 -0.62 -7.15
N ALA A 229 6.00 -0.42 -6.69
CA ALA A 229 7.21 -0.93 -7.34
C ALA A 229 7.43 -2.43 -7.06
N GLY A 230 6.36 -3.23 -6.99
CA GLY A 230 6.40 -4.65 -6.64
C GLY A 230 6.42 -4.90 -5.13
N VAL A 231 7.14 -5.95 -4.71
CA VAL A 231 7.34 -6.33 -3.29
C VAL A 231 8.58 -5.65 -2.73
N LYS A 232 8.60 -5.34 -1.42
CA LYS A 232 9.79 -4.83 -0.72
C LYS A 232 11.03 -5.73 -0.97
N SER A 233 12.19 -5.13 -1.28
CA SER A 233 13.38 -5.82 -1.82
C SER A 233 14.04 -6.90 -0.94
N ILE A 234 13.62 -7.06 0.32
CA ILE A 234 14.05 -8.13 1.23
C ILE A 234 13.32 -9.47 1.00
N LEU A 235 12.24 -9.44 0.22
CA LEU A 235 11.30 -10.55 0.05
C LEU A 235 11.67 -11.53 -1.06
N ASP A 236 10.94 -12.63 -1.14
CA ASP A 236 11.00 -13.65 -2.18
C ASP A 236 10.00 -13.32 -3.29
N ILE A 237 10.48 -12.92 -4.47
CA ILE A 237 9.63 -12.52 -5.60
C ILE A 237 8.89 -13.73 -6.20
N PRO A 238 9.57 -14.83 -6.63
CA PRO A 238 8.89 -16.01 -7.15
C PRO A 238 7.78 -16.51 -6.22
N ARG A 239 8.08 -16.73 -4.93
CA ARG A 239 7.07 -17.28 -3.99
C ARG A 239 5.93 -16.31 -3.69
N THR A 240 6.17 -15.00 -3.80
CA THR A 240 5.08 -14.02 -3.69
C THR A 240 4.16 -14.06 -4.93
N LEU A 241 4.70 -14.29 -6.14
CA LEU A 241 3.89 -14.45 -7.34
C LEU A 241 3.04 -15.72 -7.29
N GLU A 242 3.63 -16.86 -6.92
CA GLU A 242 2.91 -18.15 -6.72
C GLU A 242 1.77 -18.01 -5.69
N TYR A 243 2.01 -17.29 -4.58
CA TYR A 243 0.98 -17.05 -3.57
C TYR A 243 -0.12 -16.11 -4.09
N LEU A 244 0.22 -15.08 -4.87
CA LEU A 244 -0.76 -14.17 -5.48
C LEU A 244 -1.64 -14.89 -6.50
N GLU A 245 -1.07 -15.77 -7.33
CA GLU A 245 -1.83 -16.66 -8.22
C GLU A 245 -2.76 -17.59 -7.42
N THR A 246 -2.26 -18.19 -6.34
CA THR A 246 -3.05 -19.02 -5.41
C THR A 246 -4.20 -18.25 -4.72
N GLN A 247 -4.08 -16.92 -4.59
CA GLN A 247 -5.15 -16.04 -4.09
C GLN A 247 -6.04 -15.46 -5.20
N GLY A 248 -5.84 -15.83 -6.47
CA GLY A 248 -6.57 -15.31 -7.62
C GLY A 248 -6.30 -13.83 -7.93
N VAL A 249 -5.19 -13.27 -7.43
CA VAL A 249 -4.87 -11.85 -7.59
C VAL A 249 -4.28 -11.59 -8.97
N CYS A 250 -4.96 -10.74 -9.76
CA CYS A 250 -4.45 -10.28 -11.03
C CYS A 250 -3.24 -9.36 -10.84
N VAL A 251 -2.03 -9.90 -11.01
CA VAL A 251 -0.79 -9.12 -11.13
C VAL A 251 -0.65 -8.65 -12.59
N ALA A 252 -0.21 -7.41 -12.80
CA ALA A 252 0.03 -6.86 -14.14
C ALA A 252 1.32 -6.03 -14.17
N ALA A 253 2.09 -6.13 -15.25
CA ALA A 253 3.26 -5.29 -15.50
C ALA A 253 2.98 -4.23 -16.56
N TYR A 254 3.69 -3.11 -16.46
CA TYR A 254 3.42 -1.90 -17.23
C TYR A 254 4.72 -1.34 -17.81
N ALA A 255 4.70 -1.07 -19.12
CA ALA A 255 5.87 -0.77 -19.95
C ALA A 255 7.01 -1.83 -19.90
N THR A 256 6.79 -2.95 -19.21
CA THR A 256 7.70 -4.10 -19.09
C THR A 256 6.89 -5.39 -18.94
N ASN A 257 7.54 -6.53 -19.13
CA ASN A 257 7.01 -7.88 -18.86
C ASN A 257 7.60 -8.49 -17.59
N GLU A 258 8.57 -7.82 -16.95
CA GLU A 258 9.15 -8.23 -15.67
C GLU A 258 8.40 -7.63 -14.49
N PHE A 259 8.37 -8.37 -13.38
CA PHE A 259 7.91 -7.86 -12.10
C PHE A 259 9.02 -6.97 -11.48
N PRO A 260 8.74 -5.74 -11.04
CA PRO A 260 9.76 -4.88 -10.44
C PRO A 260 10.21 -5.37 -9.06
N ALA A 261 11.47 -5.14 -8.71
CA ALA A 261 12.09 -5.55 -7.44
C ALA A 261 12.36 -4.36 -6.50
N PHE A 262 11.39 -3.44 -6.41
CA PHE A 262 11.39 -2.23 -5.57
C PHE A 262 12.48 -1.20 -5.90
N PHE A 263 13.76 -1.52 -5.67
CA PHE A 263 14.89 -0.66 -6.01
C PHE A 263 15.46 -0.89 -7.41
N THR A 264 15.07 -1.98 -8.08
CA THR A 264 15.43 -2.25 -9.49
C THR A 264 14.19 -2.48 -10.33
N ASP A 265 14.23 -1.96 -11.56
CA ASP A 265 13.23 -2.14 -12.62
C ASP A 265 13.08 -3.60 -13.05
N LYS A 266 14.16 -4.37 -12.91
CA LYS A 266 14.27 -5.80 -13.26
C LYS A 266 14.36 -6.67 -12.02
N SER A 267 13.83 -7.87 -12.15
CA SER A 267 13.93 -8.97 -11.18
C SER A 267 14.35 -10.30 -11.80
N GLY A 268 14.30 -10.42 -13.13
CA GLY A 268 14.36 -11.70 -13.83
C GLY A 268 13.07 -12.53 -13.75
N CYS A 269 12.12 -12.15 -12.88
CA CYS A 269 10.81 -12.78 -12.78
C CYS A 269 9.86 -12.08 -13.76
N LYS A 270 9.24 -12.85 -14.66
CA LYS A 270 8.15 -12.33 -15.51
C LYS A 270 6.88 -12.22 -14.69
N VAL A 271 6.03 -11.24 -15.00
CA VAL A 271 4.63 -11.32 -14.56
C VAL A 271 3.93 -12.37 -15.40
N LEU A 272 3.30 -13.33 -14.72
CA LEU A 272 2.34 -14.22 -15.35
C LEU A 272 1.11 -13.39 -15.74
N MET A 273 0.94 -13.23 -17.05
CA MET A 273 -0.15 -12.52 -17.74
C MET A 273 -0.03 -10.98 -17.83
N TRP A 274 -0.55 -10.45 -18.95
CA TRP A 274 -0.81 -9.04 -19.28
C TRP A 274 0.32 -7.99 -19.13
N THR A 275 1.00 -7.70 -20.25
CA THR A 275 1.60 -6.38 -20.49
C THR A 275 0.50 -5.34 -20.69
N LEU A 276 0.48 -4.26 -19.91
CA LEU A 276 -0.51 -3.18 -20.04
C LEU A 276 -0.47 -2.42 -21.39
N SER A 277 0.52 -2.66 -22.25
CA SER A 277 0.53 -2.17 -23.64
C SER A 277 -0.61 -2.74 -24.51
N HIS A 278 -1.11 -3.93 -24.20
CA HIS A 278 -2.24 -4.54 -24.93
C HIS A 278 -3.61 -4.20 -24.32
N LEU A 279 -3.65 -3.88 -23.02
CA LEU A 279 -4.90 -3.56 -22.29
C LEU A 279 -5.46 -2.16 -22.58
N VAL A 280 -4.71 -1.26 -23.23
CA VAL A 280 -5.21 0.09 -23.56
C VAL A 280 -6.47 0.06 -24.44
N ASN A 281 -6.63 -1.00 -25.26
CA ASN A 281 -7.81 -1.20 -26.12
C ASN A 281 -8.85 -2.16 -25.53
N TYR A 282 -8.48 -2.94 -24.51
CA TYR A 282 -9.39 -3.87 -23.82
C TYR A 282 -9.48 -3.49 -22.36
N TRP A 283 -10.49 -2.64 -22.09
CA TRP A 283 -11.28 -2.53 -20.87
C TRP A 283 -10.55 -2.64 -19.51
N ILE A 284 -10.94 -1.72 -18.61
CA ILE A 284 -11.08 -2.00 -17.18
C ILE A 284 -11.47 -3.48 -16.99
N ILE A 285 -10.83 -4.22 -16.08
CA ILE A 285 -11.31 -5.56 -15.67
C ILE A 285 -12.60 -5.35 -14.84
N ARG A 286 -13.66 -5.05 -15.62
CA ARG A 286 -15.01 -4.48 -15.46
C ARG A 286 -15.74 -4.84 -14.17
N ALA A 287 -15.13 -4.55 -13.02
CA ALA A 287 -15.50 -5.13 -11.74
C ALA A 287 -15.75 -6.64 -11.89
N TYR A 288 -14.79 -7.40 -12.43
CA TYR A 288 -14.95 -8.86 -12.58
C TYR A 288 -14.96 -9.46 -11.15
N PHE A 289 -16.08 -9.91 -10.56
CA PHE A 289 -17.44 -10.07 -11.12
C PHE A 289 -18.46 -9.16 -10.41
N SER A 290 -19.53 -8.84 -11.15
CA SER A 290 -20.54 -7.81 -10.88
C SER A 290 -21.30 -7.94 -9.56
#